data_AF-A0A292SHA3-F1
#
_entry.id   AF-A0A292SHA3-F1
#
_cell.length_a   1.000
_cell.length_b   1.000
_cell.length_c   1.000
_cell.angle_alpha   90.00
_cell.angle_beta   90.00
_cell.angle_gamma   90.00
#
_symmetry.space_group_name_H-M   'P 1'
#
loop_
_entity.id
_entity.type
_entity.pdbx_description
1 polymer ?
#
loop_
_entity_poly.entity_id
_entity_poly.type
_entity_poly.pdbx_seq_one_letter_code
_entity_poly.pdbx_strand_id
1 'polypeptide(L)'
;MGFEQDTLIYVEQEDKSQASAAARGFAQKNIQNRAYINTLGARLAMKYLASEDINISNIYNIHSIKKILEEIDISDVMLPNIHIDVRVVFDENVIFIPKSHFEYNLVPDIYLVFHLAKDISHVKFLGFFEPKLINKNNANNEYYFIEKEKLSPAVDLKKYVENFNGSHQENVSEDDLLNSERIIIAMSDNDITENDKKYLIQQLTKSAELRDKFIEYENFETLSYQAMTDPMIERKTSAAQQDSLSLEDISDLETIESPADEAVEQTEDFTQGFAEITQEEPLKEIDTVEENEQTDTTINDELTISDNFDDFGLEPIEDFSDISLDEDNTEIKEVNSDNSGFLDTAAELGQAAALGAG
;
A
#
# COMPACT_ATOMS: atom_id res chain seq x y z
N MET A 1 -36.36 -8.40 -17.56
CA MET A 1 -35.56 -9.41 -16.85
C MET A 1 -34.34 -9.67 -17.72
N GLY A 2 -33.28 -8.90 -17.52
CA GLY A 2 -31.96 -9.19 -18.09
C GLY A 2 -31.28 -10.15 -17.14
N PHE A 3 -30.72 -11.24 -17.67
CA PHE A 3 -29.86 -12.12 -16.89
C PHE A 3 -28.59 -11.35 -16.56
N GLU A 4 -28.33 -11.08 -15.28
CA GLU A 4 -26.96 -10.78 -14.83
C GLU A 4 -26.11 -11.99 -15.21
N GLN A 5 -25.18 -11.82 -16.15
CA GLN A 5 -24.09 -12.77 -16.27
C GLN A 5 -23.24 -12.57 -15.02
N ASP A 6 -23.21 -13.59 -14.16
CA ASP A 6 -22.27 -13.63 -13.04
C ASP A 6 -20.86 -13.59 -13.63
N THR A 7 -20.19 -12.45 -13.47
CA THR A 7 -18.82 -12.25 -13.92
C THR A 7 -17.88 -12.92 -12.94
N LEU A 8 -17.56 -14.18 -13.22
CA LEU A 8 -16.65 -15.02 -12.43
C LEU A 8 -15.22 -14.86 -12.95
N ILE A 9 -14.28 -14.58 -12.04
CA ILE A 9 -12.85 -14.47 -12.31
C ILE A 9 -12.17 -15.58 -11.52
N TYR A 10 -11.51 -16.51 -12.21
CA TYR A 10 -10.85 -17.66 -11.57
C TYR A 10 -9.53 -17.24 -10.94
N VAL A 11 -9.25 -17.79 -9.76
CA VAL A 11 -7.98 -17.60 -9.06
C VAL A 11 -6.99 -18.65 -9.53
N GLU A 12 -5.91 -18.20 -10.17
CA GLU A 12 -4.86 -19.09 -10.68
C GLU A 12 -3.77 -19.31 -9.63
N GLN A 13 -2.95 -20.34 -9.83
CA GLN A 13 -1.86 -20.66 -8.90
C GLN A 13 -0.85 -19.52 -8.79
N GLU A 14 -0.59 -18.82 -9.90
CA GLU A 14 0.27 -17.65 -9.93
C GLU A 14 -0.29 -16.52 -9.04
N ASP A 15 -1.61 -16.30 -9.04
CA ASP A 15 -2.23 -15.27 -8.19
C ASP A 15 -2.04 -15.56 -6.71
N LYS A 16 -2.19 -16.84 -6.33
CA LYS A 16 -1.96 -17.28 -4.95
C LYS A 16 -0.50 -17.15 -4.56
N SER A 17 0.43 -17.50 -5.46
CA SER A 17 1.87 -17.38 -5.22
C SER A 17 2.27 -15.94 -4.96
N GLN A 18 1.82 -15.03 -5.84
CA GLN A 18 2.12 -13.61 -5.80
C GLN A 18 1.50 -12.93 -4.56
N ALA A 19 0.23 -13.21 -4.26
CA ALA A 19 -0.40 -12.73 -3.02
C ALA A 19 0.29 -13.29 -1.76
N SER A 20 0.75 -14.55 -1.80
CA SER A 20 1.52 -15.15 -0.70
C SER A 20 2.86 -14.45 -0.53
N ALA A 21 3.58 -14.15 -1.61
CA ALA A 21 4.85 -13.45 -1.56
C ALA A 21 4.72 -12.06 -0.92
N ALA A 22 3.70 -11.30 -1.29
CA ALA A 22 3.42 -9.99 -0.70
C ALA A 22 3.05 -10.08 0.80
N ALA A 23 2.31 -11.11 1.20
CA ALA A 23 1.87 -11.32 2.58
C ALA A 23 2.94 -11.97 3.50
N ARG A 24 4.03 -12.50 2.92
CA ARG A 24 5.12 -13.10 3.71
C ARG A 24 5.95 -12.02 4.40
N GLY A 25 6.35 -12.32 5.64
CA GLY A 25 7.19 -11.45 6.46
C GLY A 25 6.42 -10.62 7.48
N PHE A 26 5.09 -10.52 7.40
CA PHE A 26 4.29 -9.90 8.46
C PHE A 26 4.29 -10.79 9.72
N ALA A 27 4.61 -10.18 10.87
CA ALA A 27 4.68 -10.89 12.14
C ALA A 27 3.30 -11.32 12.67
N GLN A 28 2.26 -10.53 12.40
CA GLN A 28 0.91 -10.79 12.89
C GLN A 28 0.04 -11.47 11.82
N LYS A 29 -0.65 -12.56 12.21
CA LYS A 29 -1.47 -13.37 11.28
C LYS A 29 -2.62 -12.60 10.66
N ASN A 30 -3.28 -11.72 11.41
CA ASN A 30 -4.34 -10.84 10.90
C ASN A 30 -3.82 -9.91 9.79
N ILE A 31 -2.64 -9.30 9.97
CA ILE A 31 -2.00 -8.44 8.97
C ILE A 31 -1.61 -9.27 7.75
N GLN A 32 -1.03 -10.46 7.94
CA GLN A 32 -0.69 -11.38 6.86
C GLN A 32 -1.93 -11.78 6.03
N ASN A 33 -3.03 -12.16 6.68
CA ASN A 33 -4.26 -12.54 6.00
C ASN A 33 -4.85 -11.36 5.21
N ARG A 34 -4.88 -10.17 5.81
CA ARG A 34 -5.36 -8.95 5.15
C ARG A 34 -4.51 -8.60 3.95
N ALA A 35 -3.19 -8.59 4.10
CA ALA A 35 -2.24 -8.35 3.02
C ALA A 35 -2.47 -9.32 1.85
N TYR A 36 -2.61 -10.62 2.15
CA TYR A 36 -2.88 -11.63 1.14
C TYR A 36 -4.17 -11.34 0.36
N ILE A 37 -5.28 -11.07 1.08
CA ILE A 37 -6.58 -10.81 0.46
C ILE A 37 -6.56 -9.52 -0.37
N ASN A 38 -5.89 -8.48 0.10
CA ASN A 38 -5.77 -7.22 -0.60
C ASN A 38 -4.94 -7.36 -1.87
N THR A 39 -3.75 -7.96 -1.79
CA THR A 39 -2.93 -8.22 -2.99
C THR A 39 -3.67 -9.12 -3.99
N LEU A 40 -4.37 -10.15 -3.51
CA LEU A 40 -5.18 -11.02 -4.36
C LEU A 40 -6.32 -10.23 -5.04
N GLY A 41 -7.03 -9.39 -4.29
CA GLY A 41 -8.12 -8.54 -4.78
C GLY A 41 -7.66 -7.62 -5.91
N ALA A 42 -6.58 -6.86 -5.68
CA ALA A 42 -6.00 -5.97 -6.68
C ALA A 42 -5.60 -6.72 -7.95
N ARG A 43 -4.93 -7.89 -7.82
CA ARG A 43 -4.54 -8.72 -8.97
C ARG A 43 -5.74 -9.20 -9.78
N LEU A 44 -6.77 -9.72 -9.12
CA LEU A 44 -7.98 -10.19 -9.80
C LEU A 44 -8.72 -9.04 -10.49
N ALA A 45 -8.65 -7.83 -9.92
CA ALA A 45 -9.22 -6.65 -10.55
C ALA A 45 -8.44 -6.26 -11.80
N MET A 46 -7.11 -6.28 -11.76
CA MET A 46 -6.29 -6.06 -12.96
C MET A 46 -6.61 -7.08 -14.06
N LYS A 47 -6.75 -8.37 -13.71
CA LYS A 47 -7.18 -9.41 -14.66
C LYS A 47 -8.55 -9.09 -15.27
N TYR A 48 -9.49 -8.66 -14.45
CA TYR A 48 -10.82 -8.29 -14.91
C TYR A 48 -10.80 -7.07 -15.85
N LEU A 49 -10.12 -6.00 -15.45
CA LEU A 49 -9.97 -4.79 -16.25
C LEU A 49 -9.34 -5.10 -17.61
N ALA A 50 -8.29 -5.93 -17.64
CA ALA A 50 -7.68 -6.39 -18.88
C ALA A 50 -8.65 -7.19 -19.76
N SER A 51 -9.47 -8.07 -19.17
CA SER A 51 -10.46 -8.85 -19.91
C SER A 51 -11.59 -8.02 -20.52
N GLU A 52 -11.83 -6.82 -19.98
CA GLU A 52 -12.80 -5.84 -20.50
C GLU A 52 -12.17 -4.85 -21.51
N ASP A 53 -10.94 -5.11 -21.97
CA ASP A 53 -10.12 -4.24 -22.81
C ASP A 53 -9.89 -2.83 -22.23
N ILE A 54 -9.82 -2.69 -20.91
CA ILE A 54 -9.41 -1.45 -20.25
C ILE A 54 -7.87 -1.40 -20.26
N ASN A 55 -7.30 -0.24 -20.63
CA ASN A 55 -5.85 -0.07 -20.71
C ASN A 55 -5.22 -0.08 -19.31
N ILE A 56 -4.43 -1.11 -19.04
CA ILE A 56 -3.72 -1.34 -17.78
C ILE A 56 -2.19 -1.18 -17.87
N SER A 57 -1.66 -0.56 -18.94
CA SER A 57 -0.20 -0.50 -19.16
C SER A 57 0.57 0.36 -18.15
N ASN A 58 -0.07 1.38 -17.56
CA ASN A 58 0.55 2.30 -16.61
C ASN A 58 -0.20 2.24 -15.27
N ILE A 59 -0.19 1.08 -14.63
CA ILE A 59 -0.77 0.91 -13.30
C ILE A 59 0.26 1.26 -12.24
N TYR A 60 -0.24 1.92 -11.20
CA TYR A 60 0.48 2.06 -9.95
C TYR A 60 -0.41 1.64 -8.80
N ASN A 61 0.22 1.41 -7.66
CA ASN A 61 -0.48 1.06 -6.44
C ASN A 61 0.37 1.37 -5.23
N ILE A 62 -0.27 1.52 -4.08
CA ILE A 62 0.37 1.74 -2.78
C ILE A 62 0.37 0.42 -1.98
N HIS A 63 -0.56 -0.50 -2.26
CA HIS A 63 -0.62 -1.80 -1.57
C HIS A 63 0.62 -2.69 -1.79
N SER A 64 1.50 -2.39 -2.76
CA SER A 64 2.81 -3.04 -2.91
C SER A 64 3.83 -2.65 -1.83
N ILE A 65 3.64 -1.52 -1.16
CA ILE A 65 4.54 -1.02 -0.11
C ILE A 65 4.19 -1.74 1.19
N LYS A 66 5.10 -2.57 1.70
CA LYS A 66 4.82 -3.47 2.84
C LYS A 66 4.46 -2.69 4.09
N LYS A 67 5.16 -1.60 4.38
CA LYS A 67 4.93 -0.76 5.55
C LYS A 67 3.56 -0.08 5.51
N ILE A 68 3.07 0.26 4.32
CA ILE A 68 1.71 0.76 4.16
C ILE A 68 0.70 -0.37 4.36
N LEU A 69 0.92 -1.53 3.75
CA LEU A 69 0.05 -2.70 3.86
C LEU A 69 0.00 -3.28 5.29
N GLU A 70 1.03 -3.04 6.10
CA GLU A 70 1.09 -3.39 7.52
C GLU A 70 0.05 -2.61 8.35
N GLU A 71 -0.18 -1.35 8.00
CA GLU A 71 -1.01 -0.44 8.78
C GLU A 71 -2.40 -0.22 8.18
N ILE A 72 -2.51 -0.26 6.86
CA ILE A 72 -3.70 0.17 6.12
C ILE A 72 -4.27 -0.97 5.29
N ASP A 73 -5.58 -1.13 5.40
CA ASP A 73 -6.37 -2.08 4.62
C ASP A 73 -6.64 -1.57 3.20
N ILE A 74 -5.64 -1.54 2.32
CA ILE A 74 -5.73 -1.01 0.96
C ILE A 74 -5.47 -2.08 -0.10
N SER A 75 -6.21 -2.05 -1.20
CA SER A 75 -6.10 -2.94 -2.36
C SER A 75 -6.35 -2.13 -3.63
N ASP A 76 -5.47 -1.15 -3.87
CA ASP A 76 -5.65 -0.13 -4.88
C ASP A 76 -5.11 -0.53 -6.27
N VAL A 77 -5.75 0.00 -7.30
CA VAL A 77 -5.34 -0.05 -8.69
C VAL A 77 -5.47 1.37 -9.25
N MET A 78 -4.35 2.07 -9.39
CA MET A 78 -4.31 3.43 -9.92
C MET A 78 -4.01 3.40 -11.41
N LEU A 79 -5.03 3.69 -12.21
CA LEU A 79 -4.88 3.98 -13.63
C LEU A 79 -4.54 5.46 -13.82
N PRO A 80 -3.99 5.88 -14.98
CA PRO A 80 -3.64 7.28 -15.20
C PRO A 80 -4.80 8.25 -14.99
N ASN A 81 -6.02 7.83 -15.32
CA ASN A 81 -7.22 8.65 -15.26
C ASN A 81 -8.10 8.41 -14.03
N ILE A 82 -8.02 7.25 -13.36
CA ILE A 82 -8.89 6.89 -12.23
C ILE A 82 -8.16 6.10 -11.14
N HIS A 83 -8.43 6.41 -9.88
CA HIS A 83 -8.01 5.63 -8.71
C HIS A 83 -9.13 4.68 -8.29
N ILE A 84 -8.82 3.38 -8.29
CA ILE A 84 -9.74 2.31 -7.94
C ILE A 84 -9.22 1.64 -6.68
N ASP A 85 -10.12 1.26 -5.76
CA ASP A 85 -9.77 0.33 -4.67
C ASP A 85 -10.72 -0.87 -4.68
N VAL A 86 -10.18 -2.05 -4.41
CA VAL A 86 -10.89 -3.31 -4.52
C VAL A 86 -11.23 -3.83 -3.14
N ARG A 87 -12.49 -4.19 -2.92
CA ARG A 87 -12.99 -4.76 -1.67
C ARG A 87 -13.37 -6.21 -1.89
N VAL A 88 -12.61 -7.10 -1.27
CA VAL A 88 -12.89 -8.54 -1.28
C VAL A 88 -13.73 -8.87 -0.05
N VAL A 89 -14.91 -9.45 -0.27
CA VAL A 89 -15.88 -9.81 0.76
C VAL A 89 -16.15 -11.31 0.74
N PHE A 90 -16.49 -11.88 1.90
CA PHE A 90 -16.82 -13.30 2.06
C PHE A 90 -18.33 -13.56 2.07
N ASP A 91 -19.11 -12.52 2.37
CA ASP A 91 -20.57 -12.49 2.29
C ASP A 91 -20.99 -11.32 1.39
N GLU A 92 -21.81 -11.59 0.38
CA GLU A 92 -22.31 -10.58 -0.56
C GLU A 92 -23.19 -9.50 0.11
N ASN A 93 -23.72 -9.79 1.31
CA ASN A 93 -24.56 -8.86 2.07
C ASN A 93 -23.77 -7.95 3.01
N VAL A 94 -22.48 -8.23 3.22
CA VAL A 94 -21.63 -7.50 4.16
C VAL A 94 -20.46 -6.91 3.41
N ILE A 95 -20.69 -5.74 2.81
CA ILE A 95 -19.65 -4.97 2.13
C ILE A 95 -19.13 -3.91 3.09
N PHE A 96 -17.84 -3.97 3.40
CA PHE A 96 -17.18 -3.13 4.39
C PHE A 96 -16.08 -2.28 3.76
N ILE A 97 -15.98 -1.02 4.19
CA ILE A 97 -15.03 -0.01 3.71
C ILE A 97 -14.22 0.52 4.89
N PRO A 98 -12.88 0.41 4.88
CA PRO A 98 -12.05 0.89 5.98
C PRO A 98 -12.25 2.40 6.23
N LYS A 99 -12.43 2.79 7.49
CA LYS A 99 -12.46 4.22 7.85
C LYS A 99 -11.12 4.92 7.62
N SER A 100 -10.03 4.17 7.73
CA SER A 100 -8.67 4.63 7.44
C SER A 100 -8.55 5.27 6.05
N HIS A 101 -9.34 4.82 5.06
CA HIS A 101 -9.37 5.45 3.74
C HIS A 101 -9.72 6.94 3.80
N PHE A 102 -10.63 7.31 4.69
CA PHE A 102 -11.05 8.71 4.89
C PHE A 102 -10.10 9.47 5.80
N GLU A 103 -9.45 8.80 6.75
CA GLU A 103 -8.56 9.41 7.73
C GLU A 103 -7.20 9.77 7.13
N TYR A 104 -6.73 8.97 6.16
CA TYR A 104 -5.47 9.14 5.43
C TYR A 104 -5.66 9.72 4.03
N ASN A 105 -6.85 10.18 3.68
CA ASN A 105 -7.17 10.72 2.35
C ASN A 105 -6.84 9.75 1.19
N LEU A 106 -7.07 8.46 1.41
CA LEU A 106 -6.90 7.35 0.46
C LEU A 106 -8.21 6.99 -0.26
N VAL A 107 -9.25 7.82 -0.14
CA VAL A 107 -10.55 7.55 -0.77
C VAL A 107 -10.36 7.45 -2.30
N PRO A 108 -10.70 6.31 -2.92
CA PRO A 108 -10.62 6.13 -4.36
C PRO A 108 -11.75 6.90 -5.07
N ASP A 109 -11.71 6.97 -6.40
CA ASP A 109 -12.85 7.49 -7.16
C ASP A 109 -13.98 6.48 -7.21
N ILE A 110 -13.64 5.19 -7.28
CA ILE A 110 -14.59 4.07 -7.22
C ILE A 110 -14.04 2.92 -6.39
N TYR A 111 -14.96 2.17 -5.78
CA TYR A 111 -14.68 0.87 -5.19
C TYR A 111 -15.21 -0.24 -6.11
N LEU A 112 -14.42 -1.29 -6.32
CA LEU A 112 -14.87 -2.55 -6.92
C LEU A 112 -15.15 -3.56 -5.82
N VAL A 113 -16.25 -4.31 -5.90
CA VAL A 113 -16.61 -5.29 -4.88
C VAL A 113 -16.57 -6.71 -5.44
N PHE A 114 -15.70 -7.53 -4.88
CA PHE A 114 -15.53 -8.94 -5.23
C PHE A 114 -16.00 -9.85 -4.11
N HIS A 115 -16.82 -10.83 -4.43
CA HIS A 115 -17.16 -11.91 -3.51
C HIS A 115 -16.23 -13.09 -3.73
N LEU A 116 -15.43 -13.44 -2.71
CA LEU A 116 -14.49 -14.55 -2.78
C LEU A 116 -15.17 -15.87 -2.39
N ALA A 117 -15.01 -16.88 -3.25
CA ALA A 117 -15.48 -18.22 -2.95
C ALA A 117 -14.76 -18.81 -1.72
N LYS A 118 -15.47 -19.61 -0.92
CA LYS A 118 -14.93 -20.22 0.32
C LYS A 118 -13.69 -21.09 0.09
N ASP A 119 -13.56 -21.68 -1.10
CA ASP A 119 -12.42 -22.49 -1.50
C ASP A 119 -11.32 -21.67 -2.22
N ILE A 120 -11.49 -20.35 -2.32
CA ILE A 120 -10.55 -19.41 -2.95
C ILE A 120 -10.26 -19.81 -4.41
N SER A 121 -11.23 -20.45 -5.07
CA SER A 121 -11.09 -20.90 -6.47
C SER A 121 -11.43 -19.81 -7.47
N HIS A 122 -12.29 -18.87 -7.09
CA HIS A 122 -12.76 -17.77 -7.93
C HIS A 122 -13.28 -16.62 -7.07
N VAL A 123 -13.37 -15.44 -7.69
CA VAL A 123 -14.17 -14.32 -7.20
C VAL A 123 -15.32 -14.05 -8.16
N LYS A 124 -16.45 -13.60 -7.60
CA LYS A 124 -17.58 -13.06 -8.36
C LYS A 124 -17.56 -11.54 -8.26
N PHE A 125 -17.54 -10.85 -9.39
CA PHE A 125 -17.66 -9.39 -9.40
C PHE A 125 -19.11 -8.99 -9.12
N LEU A 126 -19.35 -8.37 -7.96
CA LEU A 126 -20.69 -7.96 -7.54
C LEU A 126 -21.11 -6.62 -8.15
N GLY A 127 -20.15 -5.75 -8.46
CA GLY A 127 -20.39 -4.42 -9.00
C GLY A 127 -19.46 -3.38 -8.40
N PHE A 128 -19.67 -2.11 -8.77
CA PHE A 128 -18.83 -0.99 -8.35
C PHE A 128 -19.65 0.18 -7.84
N PHE A 129 -19.05 1.05 -7.04
CA PHE A 129 -19.77 2.21 -6.51
C PHE A 129 -18.82 3.38 -6.20
N GLU A 130 -19.38 4.59 -6.20
CA GLU A 130 -18.65 5.79 -5.82
C GLU A 130 -18.68 6.03 -4.30
N PRO A 131 -17.59 6.50 -3.67
CA PRO A 131 -17.52 6.75 -2.23
C PRO A 131 -18.63 7.65 -1.68
N LYS A 132 -19.20 8.53 -2.50
CA LYS A 132 -20.31 9.43 -2.12
C LYS A 132 -21.58 8.67 -1.69
N LEU A 133 -21.71 7.40 -2.05
CA LEU A 133 -22.84 6.55 -1.69
C LEU A 133 -22.70 5.93 -0.27
N ILE A 134 -21.52 6.06 0.35
CA ILE A 134 -21.25 5.54 1.69
C ILE A 134 -22.00 6.38 2.73
N ASN A 135 -22.90 5.73 3.47
CA ASN A 135 -23.58 6.35 4.61
C ASN A 135 -22.70 6.21 5.85
N LYS A 136 -22.06 7.32 6.27
CA LYS A 136 -21.18 7.33 7.44
C LYS A 136 -21.86 6.99 8.78
N ASN A 137 -23.20 6.96 8.82
CA ASN A 137 -23.95 6.51 9.99
C ASN A 137 -24.07 4.97 10.07
N ASN A 138 -23.91 4.26 8.95
CA ASN A 138 -23.90 2.80 8.91
C ASN A 138 -22.45 2.31 9.05
N ALA A 139 -21.99 2.16 10.29
CA ALA A 139 -20.59 1.91 10.60
C ALA A 139 -20.43 1.13 11.90
N ASN A 140 -19.31 0.40 12.03
CA ASN A 140 -18.78 -0.03 13.32
C ASN A 140 -17.61 0.87 13.72
N ASN A 141 -16.70 0.42 14.59
CA ASN A 141 -15.54 1.22 15.01
C ASN A 141 -14.55 1.46 13.85
N GLU A 142 -14.34 0.48 12.98
CA GLU A 142 -13.23 0.45 12.00
C GLU A 142 -13.69 0.60 10.54
N TYR A 143 -14.96 0.27 10.25
CA TYR A 143 -15.49 0.15 8.91
C TYR A 143 -16.83 0.88 8.74
N TYR A 144 -17.08 1.36 7.53
CA TYR A 144 -18.39 1.72 7.02
C TYR A 144 -18.99 0.55 6.24
N PHE A 145 -20.33 0.45 6.21
CA PHE A 145 -21.02 -0.61 5.47
C PHE A 145 -21.87 -0.04 4.33
N ILE A 146 -21.94 -0.77 3.22
CA ILE A 146 -22.76 -0.44 2.05
C ILE A 146 -23.64 -1.63 1.66
N GLU A 147 -24.90 -1.36 1.32
CA GLU A 147 -25.81 -2.40 0.86
C GLU A 147 -25.52 -2.77 -0.61
N LYS A 148 -25.68 -4.05 -0.94
CA LYS A 148 -25.42 -4.60 -2.29
C LYS A 148 -26.25 -3.91 -3.37
N GLU A 149 -27.46 -3.46 -3.05
CA GLU A 149 -28.37 -2.80 -3.99
C GLU A 149 -27.87 -1.42 -4.46
N LYS A 150 -26.86 -0.86 -3.80
CA LYS A 150 -26.22 0.40 -4.22
C LYS A 150 -25.09 0.20 -5.22
N LEU A 151 -24.71 -1.04 -5.51
CA LEU A 151 -23.68 -1.34 -6.49
C LEU A 151 -24.21 -1.11 -7.91
N SER A 152 -23.38 -0.48 -8.72
CA SER A 152 -23.59 -0.36 -10.16
C SER A 152 -23.21 -1.68 -10.83
N PRO A 153 -23.96 -2.11 -11.87
CA PRO A 153 -23.69 -3.36 -12.57
C PRO A 153 -22.31 -3.40 -13.22
N ALA A 154 -21.67 -4.58 -13.23
CA ALA A 154 -20.35 -4.79 -13.84
C ALA A 154 -20.24 -4.29 -15.30
N VAL A 155 -21.31 -4.48 -16.08
CA VAL A 155 -21.38 -4.10 -17.51
C VAL A 155 -21.17 -2.60 -17.77
N ASP A 156 -21.41 -1.75 -16.76
CA ASP A 156 -21.25 -0.30 -16.89
C ASP A 156 -19.83 0.16 -16.55
N LEU A 157 -18.96 -0.72 -15.99
CA LEU A 157 -17.65 -0.33 -15.48
C LEU A 157 -16.75 0.23 -16.58
N LYS A 158 -16.61 -0.47 -17.72
CA LYS A 158 -15.75 -0.01 -18.82
C LYS A 158 -16.11 1.40 -19.26
N LYS A 159 -17.40 1.62 -19.50
CA LYS A 159 -17.91 2.93 -19.89
C LYS A 159 -17.67 3.97 -18.81
N TYR A 160 -17.79 3.61 -17.53
CA TYR A 160 -17.48 4.51 -16.43
C TYR A 160 -16.02 4.94 -16.45
N VAL A 161 -15.09 3.97 -16.48
CA VAL A 161 -13.64 4.21 -16.48
C VAL A 161 -13.20 5.04 -17.68
N GLU A 162 -13.67 4.72 -18.89
CA GLU A 162 -13.29 5.45 -20.11
C GLU A 162 -13.80 6.90 -20.14
N ASN A 163 -14.94 7.19 -19.49
CA ASN A 163 -15.51 8.54 -19.44
C ASN A 163 -15.07 9.33 -18.19
N PHE A 164 -14.29 8.71 -17.30
CA PHE A 164 -13.83 9.36 -16.09
C PHE A 164 -12.68 10.33 -16.39
N ASN A 165 -12.90 11.62 -16.11
CA ASN A 165 -11.96 12.70 -16.37
C ASN A 165 -11.17 13.07 -15.12
N GLY A 166 -10.45 12.11 -14.54
CA GLY A 166 -9.51 12.33 -13.45
C GLY A 166 -8.06 12.33 -13.93
N SER A 167 -7.14 12.56 -13.00
CA SER A 167 -5.70 12.47 -13.20
C SER A 167 -5.06 12.09 -11.87
N HIS A 168 -4.36 10.95 -11.83
CA HIS A 168 -3.69 10.44 -10.62
C HIS A 168 -2.17 10.38 -10.75
N GLN A 169 -1.64 11.02 -11.80
CA GLN A 169 -0.21 11.26 -11.93
C GLN A 169 0.04 12.75 -11.89
N GLU A 170 0.63 13.20 -10.79
CA GLU A 170 1.10 14.56 -10.63
C GLU A 170 2.59 14.54 -10.28
N ASN A 171 3.34 15.51 -10.81
CA ASN A 171 4.69 15.73 -10.36
C ASN A 171 4.62 16.39 -8.98
N VAL A 172 5.22 15.73 -8.00
CA VAL A 172 5.43 16.27 -6.67
C VAL A 172 6.60 17.26 -6.73
N SER A 173 6.57 18.33 -5.93
CA SER A 173 7.65 19.31 -5.91
C SER A 173 8.95 18.70 -5.36
N GLU A 174 10.11 19.27 -5.69
CA GLU A 174 11.39 18.77 -5.18
C GLU A 174 11.46 18.84 -3.63
N ASP A 175 10.93 19.91 -3.04
CA ASP A 175 10.83 20.05 -1.57
C ASP A 175 9.93 18.98 -0.95
N ASP A 176 8.78 18.70 -1.58
CA ASP A 176 7.85 17.66 -1.11
C ASP A 176 8.46 16.26 -1.25
N LEU A 177 9.21 16.02 -2.32
CA LEU A 177 9.91 14.77 -2.57
C LEU A 177 11.00 14.52 -1.51
N LEU A 178 11.86 15.51 -1.26
CA LEU A 178 12.90 15.42 -0.23
C LEU A 178 12.32 15.25 1.17
N ASN A 179 11.25 15.99 1.51
CA ASN A 179 10.59 15.81 2.79
C ASN A 179 9.95 14.43 2.92
N SER A 180 9.37 13.89 1.84
CA SER A 180 8.78 12.56 1.85
C SER A 180 9.85 11.46 1.99
N GLU A 181 11.01 11.61 1.34
CA GLU A 181 12.16 10.69 1.54
C GLU A 181 12.62 10.67 3.01
N ARG A 182 12.72 11.84 3.65
CA ARG A 182 13.01 11.92 5.09
C ARG A 182 11.96 11.18 5.92
N ILE A 183 10.68 11.31 5.57
CA ILE A 183 9.58 10.64 6.29
C ILE A 183 9.61 9.12 6.05
N ILE A 184 9.98 8.65 4.85
CA ILE A 184 10.16 7.22 4.56
C ILE A 184 11.20 6.61 5.49
N ILE A 185 12.36 7.24 5.66
CA ILE A 185 13.41 6.77 6.58
C ILE A 185 12.88 6.70 8.02
N ALA A 186 12.21 7.76 8.47
CA ALA A 186 11.61 7.79 9.81
C ALA A 186 10.53 6.70 10.00
N MET A 187 9.76 6.38 8.95
CA MET A 187 8.77 5.31 8.97
C MET A 187 9.41 3.94 9.11
N SER A 188 10.53 3.70 8.42
CA SER A 188 11.31 2.46 8.53
C SER A 188 11.86 2.26 9.96
N ASP A 189 12.29 3.34 10.61
CA ASP A 189 12.77 3.31 12.00
C ASP A 189 11.63 3.27 13.05
N ASN A 190 10.37 3.30 12.61
CA ASN A 190 9.17 3.42 13.45
C ASN A 190 9.14 4.70 14.32
N ASP A 191 9.81 5.76 13.89
CA ASP A 191 9.84 7.08 14.54
C ASP A 191 9.06 8.11 13.70
N ILE A 192 7.79 7.80 13.43
CA ILE A 192 6.91 8.62 12.59
C ILE A 192 5.71 9.17 13.35
N THR A 193 5.34 10.41 13.07
CA THR A 193 4.11 11.02 13.60
C THR A 193 2.92 10.73 12.70
N GLU A 194 1.71 10.73 13.27
CA GLU A 194 0.48 10.55 12.48
C GLU A 194 0.27 11.61 11.40
N ASN A 195 0.76 12.84 11.61
CA ASN A 195 0.68 13.89 10.60
C ASN A 195 1.65 13.63 9.44
N ASP A 196 2.87 13.19 9.74
CA ASP A 196 3.86 12.84 8.71
C ASP A 196 3.40 11.63 7.91
N LYS A 197 2.80 10.63 8.56
CA LYS A 197 2.19 9.46 7.90
C LYS A 197 1.10 9.88 6.91
N LYS A 198 0.15 10.72 7.35
CA LYS A 198 -0.90 11.27 6.48
C LYS A 198 -0.33 12.04 5.30
N TYR A 199 0.69 12.85 5.54
CA TYR A 199 1.36 13.61 4.49
C TYR A 199 2.03 12.67 3.48
N LEU A 200 2.82 11.69 3.95
CA LEU A 200 3.51 10.73 3.09
C LEU A 200 2.52 9.96 2.20
N ILE A 201 1.45 9.43 2.79
CA ILE A 201 0.40 8.73 2.05
C ILE A 201 -0.23 9.62 0.96
N GLN A 202 -0.47 10.88 1.27
CA GLN A 202 -0.98 11.84 0.29
C GLN A 202 0.01 12.08 -0.86
N GLN A 203 1.31 12.06 -0.62
CA GLN A 203 2.31 12.18 -1.70
C GLN A 203 2.43 10.89 -2.50
N LEU A 204 2.33 9.73 -1.85
CA LEU A 204 2.34 8.41 -2.49
C LEU A 204 1.16 8.22 -3.44
N THR A 205 0.00 8.83 -3.19
CA THR A 205 -1.14 8.77 -4.14
C THR A 205 -0.90 9.58 -5.42
N LYS A 206 0.02 10.55 -5.40
CA LYS A 206 0.27 11.48 -6.51
C LYS A 206 1.47 11.10 -7.38
N SER A 207 2.54 10.60 -6.76
CA SER A 207 3.81 10.37 -7.43
C SER A 207 4.15 8.89 -7.56
N ALA A 208 4.34 8.45 -8.80
CA ALA A 208 4.90 7.15 -9.14
C ALA A 208 6.35 7.00 -8.64
N GLU A 209 7.18 8.00 -8.92
CA GLU A 209 8.58 8.00 -8.51
C GLU A 209 8.75 7.81 -7.00
N LEU A 210 7.86 8.43 -6.21
CA LEU A 210 7.92 8.34 -4.76
C LEU A 210 7.57 6.94 -4.24
N ARG A 211 6.64 6.26 -4.92
CA ARG A 211 6.30 4.86 -4.60
C ARG A 211 7.46 3.93 -4.93
N ASP A 212 8.03 4.08 -6.12
CA ASP A 212 9.18 3.26 -6.56
C ASP A 212 10.37 3.43 -5.60
N LYS A 213 10.66 4.68 -5.20
CA LYS A 213 11.68 4.97 -4.17
C LYS A 213 11.38 4.30 -2.84
N PHE A 214 10.13 4.35 -2.37
CA PHE A 214 9.79 3.70 -1.09
C PHE A 214 10.00 2.18 -1.18
N ILE A 215 9.57 1.54 -2.28
CA ILE A 215 9.82 0.12 -2.51
C ILE A 215 11.33 -0.18 -2.54
N GLU A 216 12.13 0.69 -3.17
CA GLU A 216 13.59 0.57 -3.15
C GLU A 216 14.17 0.66 -1.73
N TYR A 217 13.71 1.63 -0.91
CA TYR A 217 14.12 1.75 0.49
C TYR A 217 13.75 0.51 1.31
N GLU A 218 12.56 -0.07 1.13
CA GLU A 218 12.15 -1.30 1.83
C GLU A 218 13.00 -2.50 1.45
N ASN A 219 13.47 -2.56 0.21
CA ASN A 219 14.25 -3.67 -0.33
C ASN A 219 15.77 -3.39 -0.36
N PHE A 220 16.22 -2.26 0.20
CA PHE A 220 17.60 -1.79 0.07
C PHE A 220 18.64 -2.82 0.52
N GLU A 221 18.41 -3.50 1.65
CA GLU A 221 19.32 -4.54 2.15
C GLU A 221 19.48 -5.68 1.14
N THR A 222 18.36 -6.21 0.64
CA THR A 222 18.33 -7.28 -0.37
C THR A 222 18.99 -6.84 -1.67
N LEU A 223 18.62 -5.66 -2.18
CA LEU A 223 19.15 -5.10 -3.43
C LEU A 223 20.67 -4.84 -3.31
N SER A 224 21.13 -4.32 -2.17
CA SER A 224 22.54 -4.07 -1.91
C SER A 224 23.36 -5.36 -1.87
N TYR A 225 22.81 -6.42 -1.27
CA TYR A 225 23.45 -7.73 -1.23
C TYR A 225 23.52 -8.35 -2.63
N GLN A 226 22.42 -8.29 -3.40
CA GLN A 226 22.38 -8.77 -4.78
C GLN A 226 23.39 -8.02 -5.66
N ALA A 227 23.44 -6.69 -5.56
CA ALA A 227 24.43 -5.88 -6.26
C ALA A 227 25.85 -6.25 -5.85
N MET A 228 26.14 -6.46 -4.55
CA MET A 228 27.47 -6.86 -4.09
C MET A 228 27.88 -8.26 -4.57
N THR A 229 26.91 -9.17 -4.69
CA THR A 229 27.15 -10.57 -5.04
C THR A 229 27.07 -10.85 -6.54
N ASP A 230 26.69 -9.85 -7.34
CA ASP A 230 26.56 -9.95 -8.79
C ASP A 230 27.85 -10.48 -9.45
N PRO A 231 27.78 -11.63 -10.16
CA PRO A 231 28.93 -12.25 -10.81
C PRO A 231 29.52 -11.41 -11.96
N MET A 232 28.79 -10.44 -12.50
CA MET A 232 29.26 -9.51 -13.54
C MET A 232 30.09 -8.36 -12.98
N ILE A 233 30.05 -8.12 -11.66
CA ILE A 233 30.87 -7.08 -11.03
C ILE A 233 32.28 -7.61 -10.79
N GLU A 234 33.24 -7.08 -11.55
CA GLU A 234 34.67 -7.30 -11.29
C GLU A 234 35.04 -6.73 -9.92
N ARG A 235 35.11 -7.61 -8.92
CA ARG A 235 35.65 -7.27 -7.62
C ARG A 235 37.14 -7.00 -7.80
N LYS A 236 37.59 -5.81 -7.40
CA LYS A 236 39.01 -5.62 -7.11
C LYS A 236 39.33 -6.61 -6.00
N THR A 237 40.04 -7.69 -6.33
CA THR A 237 40.66 -8.50 -5.31
C THR A 237 41.57 -7.54 -4.56
N SER A 238 41.25 -7.28 -3.31
CA SER A 238 42.21 -6.71 -2.37
C SER A 238 43.31 -7.75 -2.24
N ALA A 239 44.21 -7.80 -3.22
CA ALA A 239 45.51 -8.38 -3.02
C ALA A 239 46.03 -7.68 -1.77
N ALA A 240 46.32 -8.46 -0.74
CA ALA A 240 47.01 -8.00 0.44
C ALA A 240 48.39 -7.43 0.02
N GLN A 241 48.41 -6.21 -0.49
CA GLN A 241 49.54 -5.33 -0.30
C GLN A 241 49.36 -4.79 1.11
N GLN A 242 49.91 -5.55 2.06
CA GLN A 242 50.54 -4.90 3.20
C GLN A 242 51.71 -4.06 2.68
N ASP A 243 51.40 -2.93 2.05
CA ASP A 243 52.25 -1.77 2.22
C ASP A 243 51.74 -1.14 3.51
N SER A 244 52.38 -1.53 4.60
CA SER A 244 52.31 -0.79 5.85
C SER A 244 52.62 0.67 5.52
N LEU A 245 51.61 1.54 5.51
CA LEU A 245 51.81 2.96 5.64
C LEU A 245 52.38 3.15 7.05
N SER A 246 53.70 3.16 7.15
CA SER A 246 54.40 3.60 8.34
C SER A 246 53.96 5.02 8.66
N LEU A 247 53.65 5.28 9.93
CA LEU A 247 53.33 6.63 10.44
C LEU A 247 54.43 7.67 10.17
N GLU A 248 55.60 7.25 9.67
CA GLU A 248 56.67 8.14 9.24
C GLU A 248 56.38 8.90 7.93
N ASP A 249 55.43 8.51 7.10
CA ASP A 249 55.14 9.18 5.81
C ASP A 249 54.20 10.40 5.93
N ILE A 250 53.77 10.76 7.14
CA ILE A 250 52.87 11.91 7.40
C ILE A 250 53.67 13.19 7.74
N SER A 251 55.02 13.14 7.78
CA SER A 251 55.83 14.30 8.16
C SER A 251 56.05 15.36 7.08
N ASP A 252 55.67 15.07 5.83
CA ASP A 252 55.99 15.93 4.67
C ASP A 252 54.77 16.68 4.10
N LEU A 253 53.69 16.82 4.87
CA LEU A 253 52.65 17.78 4.52
C LEU A 253 53.04 19.16 5.06
N GLU A 254 53.60 19.99 4.18
CA GLU A 254 53.87 21.40 4.44
C GLU A 254 52.65 22.05 5.11
N THR A 255 52.90 22.59 6.31
CA THR A 255 52.03 23.45 7.09
C THR A 255 51.30 24.43 6.17
N ILE A 256 49.99 24.24 5.98
CA ILE A 256 49.14 25.28 5.39
C ILE A 256 49.13 26.44 6.40
N GLU A 257 49.83 27.51 6.06
CA GLU A 257 49.79 28.79 6.79
C GLU A 257 48.32 29.23 6.92
N SER A 258 47.87 29.30 8.16
CA SER A 258 46.62 29.98 8.52
C SER A 258 46.87 31.49 8.34
N PRO A 259 46.12 32.21 7.50
CA PRO A 259 46.24 33.67 7.49
C PRO A 259 45.63 34.22 8.77
N ALA A 260 46.48 34.86 9.58
CA ALA A 260 46.08 35.58 10.78
C ALA A 260 45.33 36.88 10.43
N ASP A 261 44.16 37.04 11.07
CA ASP A 261 43.49 38.26 11.54
C ASP A 261 43.64 39.58 10.76
N GLU A 262 42.51 40.03 10.19
CA GLU A 262 42.03 41.40 10.43
C GLU A 262 40.58 41.36 10.95
N ALA A 263 40.33 42.22 11.93
CA ALA A 263 39.29 42.09 12.95
C ALA A 263 37.99 42.86 12.66
N VAL A 264 37.05 42.71 13.63
CA VAL A 264 35.92 43.59 14.01
C VAL A 264 34.60 43.29 13.22
N GLU A 265 33.42 42.97 13.79
CA GLU A 265 32.76 43.37 15.04
C GLU A 265 31.51 42.48 15.38
N GLN A 266 31.37 42.09 16.66
CA GLN A 266 30.15 41.96 17.52
C GLN A 266 28.87 41.24 17.01
N THR A 267 28.32 40.21 17.67
CA THR A 267 27.60 40.21 18.98
C THR A 267 27.32 38.74 19.43
N GLU A 268 27.71 38.33 20.64
CA GLU A 268 26.87 37.97 21.83
C GLU A 268 25.69 36.99 21.55
N ASP A 269 25.35 35.93 22.28
CA ASP A 269 25.80 35.19 23.47
C ASP A 269 24.81 34.00 23.61
N PHE A 270 25.28 32.76 23.84
CA PHE A 270 24.76 31.88 24.91
C PHE A 270 25.52 30.55 24.95
N THR A 271 25.98 30.22 26.15
CA THR A 271 26.82 29.07 26.50
C THR A 271 25.99 27.91 27.11
N GLN A 272 26.67 26.76 27.19
CA GLN A 272 26.40 25.54 27.99
C GLN A 272 25.58 24.45 27.29
N GLY A 273 26.03 23.21 27.17
CA GLY A 273 27.27 22.56 27.58
C GLY A 273 27.20 21.07 27.21
N PHE A 274 28.30 20.50 26.75
CA PHE A 274 28.45 19.04 26.68
C PHE A 274 29.83 18.66 27.22
N ALA A 275 29.80 17.97 28.35
CA ALA A 275 30.93 17.32 28.95
C ALA A 275 31.18 15.99 28.22
N GLU A 276 32.38 15.90 27.65
CA GLU A 276 33.30 14.76 27.62
C GLU A 276 32.82 13.48 28.34
N ILE A 277 32.78 12.33 27.65
CA ILE A 277 33.22 11.00 28.13
C ILE A 277 33.74 10.21 26.92
N THR A 278 35.00 9.81 27.02
CA THR A 278 35.73 8.83 26.20
C THR A 278 35.52 7.44 26.79
N GLN A 279 35.39 6.39 25.96
CA GLN A 279 36.05 5.06 26.10
C GLN A 279 35.41 4.00 25.19
N GLU A 280 36.21 3.43 24.28
CA GLU A 280 35.91 2.22 23.50
C GLU A 280 36.44 0.98 24.25
N GLU A 281 35.68 -0.13 24.25
CA GLU A 281 36.16 -1.49 24.54
C GLU A 281 35.99 -2.39 23.30
N PRO A 282 36.87 -3.38 23.05
CA PRO A 282 36.94 -4.10 21.78
C PRO A 282 35.98 -5.31 21.69
N LEU A 283 35.48 -5.56 20.48
CA LEU A 283 34.65 -6.71 20.11
C LEU A 283 35.50 -8.00 19.95
N LYS A 284 34.93 -9.13 20.40
CA LYS A 284 35.48 -10.49 20.28
C LYS A 284 35.11 -11.15 18.94
N GLU A 285 36.03 -11.95 18.42
CA GLU A 285 35.92 -12.83 17.25
C GLU A 285 34.74 -13.82 17.34
N ILE A 286 34.10 -14.10 16.20
CA ILE A 286 33.25 -15.28 15.98
C ILE A 286 33.74 -16.01 14.72
N ASP A 287 33.94 -17.31 14.88
CA ASP A 287 34.44 -18.29 13.92
C ASP A 287 33.60 -18.43 12.64
N THR A 288 34.31 -18.59 11.52
CA THR A 288 33.81 -18.98 10.20
C THR A 288 33.31 -20.43 10.17
N VAL A 289 32.20 -20.70 9.48
CA VAL A 289 31.80 -22.06 9.06
C VAL A 289 31.52 -22.06 7.55
N GLU A 290 31.97 -23.14 6.92
CA GLU A 290 32.21 -23.39 5.50
C GLU A 290 30.96 -23.46 4.59
N GLU A 291 31.18 -23.12 3.32
CA GLU A 291 30.29 -23.22 2.15
C GLU A 291 29.84 -24.64 1.82
N ASN A 292 28.69 -24.76 1.13
CA ASN A 292 28.51 -25.83 0.15
C ASN A 292 27.63 -25.41 -1.05
N GLU A 293 28.30 -25.36 -2.20
CA GLU A 293 27.95 -25.52 -3.63
C GLU A 293 26.52 -25.34 -4.20
N GLN A 294 26.43 -24.36 -5.12
CA GLN A 294 25.94 -24.37 -6.51
C GLN A 294 24.57 -24.96 -6.92
N THR A 295 23.78 -24.17 -7.66
CA THR A 295 23.41 -24.47 -9.06
C THR A 295 23.13 -23.19 -9.87
N ASP A 296 23.72 -23.11 -11.06
CA ASP A 296 23.54 -22.07 -12.09
C ASP A 296 22.14 -22.05 -12.72
N THR A 297 21.60 -20.85 -12.96
CA THR A 297 20.74 -20.59 -14.13
C THR A 297 20.95 -19.19 -14.68
N THR A 298 21.41 -19.15 -15.92
CA THR A 298 21.58 -17.97 -16.80
C THR A 298 20.26 -17.23 -17.03
N ILE A 299 20.25 -15.90 -16.91
CA ILE A 299 19.20 -15.03 -17.44
C ILE A 299 19.86 -13.78 -18.07
N ASN A 300 19.64 -13.58 -19.37
CA ASN A 300 19.76 -12.29 -20.05
C ASN A 300 18.33 -11.80 -20.32
N ASP A 301 17.99 -10.59 -19.88
CA ASP A 301 17.54 -9.47 -20.71
C ASP A 301 16.75 -8.43 -19.88
N GLU A 302 17.16 -7.17 -20.07
CA GLU A 302 16.39 -5.92 -20.01
C GLU A 302 15.54 -5.58 -18.78
N LEU A 303 16.09 -4.65 -17.97
CA LEU A 303 15.48 -3.97 -16.83
C LEU A 303 14.15 -3.28 -17.19
N THR A 304 13.06 -3.92 -16.80
CA THR A 304 11.87 -3.25 -16.28
C THR A 304 11.65 -3.83 -14.89
N ILE A 305 11.53 -2.98 -13.87
CA ILE A 305 11.12 -3.41 -12.52
C ILE A 305 9.66 -3.82 -12.66
N SER A 306 9.46 -5.06 -13.09
CA SER A 306 8.21 -5.77 -12.98
C SER A 306 8.25 -6.51 -11.65
N ASP A 307 7.11 -6.55 -10.96
CA ASP A 307 6.84 -7.27 -9.71
C ASP A 307 7.00 -8.80 -9.87
N ASN A 308 8.11 -9.27 -10.44
CA ASN A 308 8.40 -10.67 -10.65
C ASN A 308 8.97 -11.27 -9.35
N PHE A 309 8.06 -11.58 -8.43
CA PHE A 309 8.33 -12.42 -7.24
C PHE A 309 8.57 -13.91 -7.58
N ASP A 310 8.68 -14.26 -8.87
CA ASP A 310 8.80 -15.65 -9.36
C ASP A 310 10.10 -16.35 -8.96
N ASP A 311 11.12 -15.61 -8.49
CA ASP A 311 12.47 -16.15 -8.22
C ASP A 311 12.62 -16.85 -6.85
N PHE A 312 11.61 -16.84 -5.98
CA PHE A 312 11.77 -17.39 -4.62
C PHE A 312 11.34 -18.87 -4.47
N GLY A 313 10.68 -19.48 -5.45
CA GLY A 313 10.32 -20.92 -5.39
C GLY A 313 9.49 -21.33 -4.15
N LEU A 314 8.67 -20.42 -3.61
CA LEU A 314 7.99 -20.61 -2.33
C LEU A 314 6.53 -21.08 -2.50
N GLU A 315 6.14 -22.13 -1.79
CA GLU A 315 4.77 -22.69 -1.81
C GLU A 315 3.70 -21.71 -1.32
N PRO A 316 2.53 -21.61 -1.98
CA PRO A 316 1.47 -20.70 -1.56
C PRO A 316 1.01 -20.96 -0.13
N ILE A 317 0.55 -19.92 0.55
CA ILE A 317 -0.11 -20.08 1.86
C ILE A 317 -1.42 -20.83 1.62
N GLU A 318 -1.54 -22.07 2.11
CA GLU A 318 -2.72 -22.92 1.90
C GLU A 318 -3.74 -22.87 3.05
N ASP A 319 -3.37 -22.31 4.21
CA ASP A 319 -4.22 -22.30 5.41
C ASP A 319 -4.81 -20.92 5.71
N PHE A 320 -6.05 -20.71 5.27
CA PHE A 320 -6.88 -19.53 5.55
C PHE A 320 -8.06 -19.86 6.46
N SER A 321 -8.01 -20.96 7.20
CA SER A 321 -9.11 -21.40 8.07
C SER A 321 -9.52 -20.38 9.14
N ASP A 322 -8.65 -19.40 9.43
CA ASP A 322 -8.89 -18.30 10.37
C ASP A 322 -9.45 -17.02 9.72
N ILE A 323 -9.84 -17.03 8.44
CA ILE A 323 -10.60 -15.92 7.83
C ILE A 323 -12.10 -16.07 8.19
N SER A 324 -12.40 -16.25 9.46
CA SER A 324 -13.72 -15.90 9.99
C SER A 324 -13.57 -14.54 10.67
N LEU A 325 -14.25 -13.53 10.15
CA LEU A 325 -14.60 -12.39 10.98
C LEU A 325 -15.34 -12.96 12.18
N ASP A 326 -14.86 -12.67 13.39
CA ASP A 326 -15.58 -13.01 14.62
C ASP A 326 -17.05 -12.64 14.44
N GLU A 327 -17.92 -13.65 14.32
CA GLU A 327 -19.38 -13.47 14.14
C GLU A 327 -20.01 -12.81 15.40
N ASP A 328 -19.25 -12.66 16.47
CA ASP A 328 -19.67 -12.10 17.74
C ASP A 328 -19.41 -10.59 17.84
N ASN A 329 -20.00 -9.77 16.95
CA ASN A 329 -20.35 -8.37 17.26
C ASN A 329 -21.22 -7.65 16.21
N THR A 330 -22.01 -8.37 15.42
CA THR A 330 -23.11 -7.76 14.65
C THR A 330 -24.40 -7.73 15.48
N GLU A 331 -24.41 -6.97 16.58
CA GLU A 331 -25.69 -6.45 17.09
C GLU A 331 -26.20 -5.37 16.12
N ILE A 332 -26.78 -5.83 15.02
CA ILE A 332 -27.71 -5.01 14.25
C ILE A 332 -28.87 -4.75 15.20
N LYS A 333 -29.03 -3.50 15.65
CA LYS A 333 -30.25 -3.09 16.34
C LYS A 333 -31.41 -3.24 15.36
N GLU A 334 -32.11 -4.37 15.44
CA GLU A 334 -33.45 -4.51 14.88
C GLU A 334 -34.32 -3.40 15.49
N VAL A 335 -34.65 -2.40 14.67
CA VAL A 335 -35.76 -1.51 14.98
C VAL A 335 -37.03 -2.33 14.77
N ASN A 336 -37.49 -2.96 15.85
CA ASN A 336 -38.84 -3.51 15.93
C ASN A 336 -39.85 -2.41 15.61
N SER A 337 -40.49 -2.50 14.44
CA SER A 337 -41.68 -1.73 14.11
C SER A 337 -42.87 -2.66 13.87
N ASP A 338 -43.18 -3.50 14.86
CA ASP A 338 -44.55 -3.94 15.07
C ASP A 338 -45.27 -2.89 15.90
N ASN A 339 -45.88 -1.93 15.22
CA ASN A 339 -47.09 -1.32 15.74
C ASN A 339 -48.14 -1.20 14.64
N SER A 340 -49.01 -2.20 14.62
CA SER A 340 -50.32 -2.12 14.02
C SER A 340 -51.06 -0.86 14.47
N GLY A 341 -51.36 0.04 13.54
CA GLY A 341 -52.32 1.11 13.76
C GLY A 341 -51.96 2.42 13.07
N PHE A 342 -52.24 2.52 11.78
CA PHE A 342 -52.93 3.66 11.15
C PHE A 342 -53.05 3.39 9.65
N LEU A 343 -54.05 2.57 9.29
CA LEU A 343 -54.68 2.74 8.00
C LEU A 343 -55.50 4.03 8.07
N ASP A 344 -55.46 4.78 6.98
CA ASP A 344 -56.38 5.87 6.62
C ASP A 344 -55.98 7.30 7.04
N THR A 345 -55.08 7.93 6.26
CA THR A 345 -55.07 9.41 6.09
C THR A 345 -54.41 9.90 4.79
N ALA A 346 -54.41 9.07 3.74
CA ALA A 346 -53.98 9.49 2.40
C ALA A 346 -55.16 9.95 1.50
N ALA A 347 -56.34 10.19 2.10
CA ALA A 347 -57.53 10.68 1.41
C ALA A 347 -57.92 12.13 1.78
N GLU A 348 -57.17 12.83 2.63
CA GLU A 348 -57.63 14.11 3.22
C GLU A 348 -56.61 15.26 3.16
N LEU A 349 -55.74 15.29 2.14
CA LEU A 349 -54.91 16.46 1.81
C LEU A 349 -55.01 16.92 0.35
N GLY A 350 -56.07 16.49 -0.35
CA GLY A 350 -56.38 16.87 -1.73
C GLY A 350 -57.62 17.75 -1.91
N GLN A 351 -58.12 18.40 -0.86
CA GLN A 351 -59.33 19.22 -0.94
C GLN A 351 -59.32 20.43 0.02
N ALA A 352 -58.28 21.25 -0.05
CA ALA A 352 -58.27 22.58 0.58
C ALA A 352 -57.41 23.58 -0.21
N ALA A 353 -57.61 23.64 -1.53
CA ALA A 353 -57.04 24.69 -2.37
C ALA A 353 -57.95 25.00 -3.57
N ALA A 354 -59.25 25.15 -3.30
CA ALA A 354 -60.19 25.82 -4.21
C ALA A 354 -61.46 26.12 -3.42
N LEU A 355 -61.62 27.40 -3.03
CA LEU A 355 -62.86 28.14 -2.75
C LEU A 355 -62.64 29.12 -1.57
N GLY A 356 -62.61 30.43 -1.87
CA GLY A 356 -63.02 31.44 -0.88
C GLY A 356 -62.09 32.62 -0.63
N ALA A 357 -61.78 33.41 -1.65
CA ALA A 357 -61.67 34.86 -1.53
C ALA A 357 -62.16 35.43 -2.89
N GLY A 358 -63.29 36.13 -3.01
CA GLY A 358 -63.97 36.94 -2.00
C GLY A 358 -63.26 38.27 -1.87
#